data_AF-A0A131YFL2-F1
#
_entry.id   AF-A0A131YFL2-F1
#
_cell.length_a   1.000
_cell.length_b   1.000
_cell.length_c   1.000
_cell.angle_alpha   90.00
_cell.angle_beta   90.00
_cell.angle_gamma   90.00
#
_symmetry.space_group_name_H-M   'P 1'
#
loop_
_entity.id
_entity.type
_entity.pdbx_description
1 polymer ?
#
loop_
_entity_poly.entity_id
_entity_poly.type
_entity_poly.pdbx_seq_one_letter_code
_entity_poly.pdbx_strand_id
1 'polypeptide(L)'
;MMTNEVVVIYLSCFSLAKAMIFFNNVQVIPINDVQTLGGDCYLFGRRFSGTLRMKDRCETWTCFAAIRTVVVVRCAKLPENCYSIGYHWDPLPKCCNTMCDPNKYVTDTGTRNVLLST
;
A
#
# COMPACT_ATOMS: atom_id res chain seq x y z
N MET A 1 -13.62 2.90 -16.01
CA MET A 1 -13.03 1.69 -15.41
C MET A 1 -13.07 1.85 -13.90
N MET A 2 -14.02 1.21 -13.22
CA MET A 2 -14.04 1.13 -11.76
C MET A 2 -13.47 -0.24 -11.38
N THR A 3 -12.34 -0.26 -10.68
CA THR A 3 -11.77 -1.48 -10.12
C THR A 3 -12.55 -1.83 -8.86
N ASN A 4 -13.34 -2.90 -8.95
CA ASN A 4 -14.06 -3.50 -7.82
C ASN A 4 -13.04 -4.20 -6.90
N GLU A 5 -12.49 -3.46 -5.95
CA GLU A 5 -11.80 -4.06 -4.80
C GLU A 5 -12.86 -4.59 -3.84
N VAL A 6 -13.08 -5.91 -3.86
CA VAL A 6 -14.01 -6.58 -2.94
C VAL A 6 -13.26 -6.90 -1.65
N VAL A 7 -13.53 -6.12 -0.60
CA VAL A 7 -13.06 -6.42 0.77
C VAL A 7 -14.04 -7.41 1.39
N VAL A 8 -13.60 -8.65 1.58
CA VAL A 8 -14.37 -9.71 2.25
C VAL A 8 -14.01 -9.73 3.74
N ILE A 9 -14.94 -9.30 4.60
CA ILE A 9 -14.79 -9.33 6.06
C ILE A 9 -15.59 -10.51 6.61
N TYR A 10 -14.91 -11.53 7.13
CA TYR A 10 -15.54 -12.63 7.84
C TYR A 10 -15.96 -12.16 9.25
N LEU A 11 -17.23 -11.81 9.40
CA LEU A 11 -17.84 -11.48 10.69
C LEU A 11 -18.31 -12.77 11.40
N SER A 12 -17.36 -13.57 11.89
CA SER A 12 -17.66 -14.54 12.97
C SER A 12 -18.03 -13.75 14.23
N CYS A 13 -19.10 -14.15 14.94
CA CYS A 13 -19.81 -13.51 16.06
C CYS A 13 -18.98 -12.99 17.26
N PHE A 14 -17.93 -12.23 17.02
CA PHE A 14 -17.25 -11.44 18.03
C PHE A 14 -18.03 -10.14 18.23
N SER A 15 -18.23 -9.77 19.50
CA SER A 15 -18.75 -8.47 19.92
C SER A 15 -18.22 -7.36 19.01
N LEU A 16 -19.13 -6.62 18.37
CA LEU A 16 -18.85 -5.49 17.47
C LEU A 16 -17.97 -4.40 18.11
N ALA A 17 -17.73 -4.48 19.43
CA ALA A 17 -16.99 -3.51 20.22
C ALA A 17 -15.47 -3.46 19.95
N LYS A 18 -14.89 -4.40 19.20
CA LYS A 18 -13.43 -4.41 18.89
C LYS A 18 -13.12 -4.89 17.48
N ALA A 19 -13.75 -4.28 16.47
CA ALA A 19 -13.41 -4.56 15.07
C ALA A 19 -12.05 -3.95 14.70
N MET A 20 -10.96 -4.68 14.96
CA MET A 20 -9.62 -4.27 14.50
C MET A 20 -9.58 -4.26 12.96
N ILE A 21 -9.19 -3.13 12.37
CA ILE A 21 -9.08 -2.99 10.91
C ILE A 21 -7.66 -3.38 10.51
N PHE A 22 -7.54 -4.38 9.65
CA PHE A 22 -6.27 -4.85 9.08
C PHE A 22 -6.29 -4.65 7.57
N PHE A 23 -5.25 -4.05 7.02
CA PHE A 23 -5.10 -3.88 5.57
C PHE A 23 -3.64 -3.71 5.17
N ASN A 24 -3.36 -3.86 3.88
CA ASN A 24 -2.06 -3.54 3.29
C ASN A 24 -2.06 -2.07 2.85
N ASN A 25 -1.37 -1.20 3.58
CA ASN A 25 -1.33 0.22 3.25
C ASN A 25 -0.27 0.50 2.18
N VAL A 26 -0.57 0.12 0.93
CA VAL A 26 0.36 0.26 -0.21
C VAL A 26 -0.03 1.47 -1.06
N GLN A 27 0.96 2.21 -1.55
CA GLN A 27 0.79 3.23 -2.58
C GLN A 27 1.61 2.91 -3.82
N VAL A 28 1.04 3.27 -4.97
CA VAL A 28 1.67 3.16 -6.29
C VAL A 28 2.02 4.56 -6.77
N ILE A 29 3.29 4.83 -6.98
CA ILE A 29 3.81 6.13 -7.44
C ILE A 29 4.42 5.95 -8.82
N PRO A 30 3.77 6.44 -9.89
CA PRO A 30 4.43 6.55 -11.19
C PRO A 30 5.42 7.71 -11.17
N ILE A 31 6.65 7.44 -11.60
CA ILE A 31 7.68 8.45 -11.86
C ILE A 31 7.87 8.48 -13.38
N ASN A 32 7.38 9.55 -13.99
CA ASN A 32 7.44 9.75 -15.44
C ASN A 32 8.74 10.44 -15.86
N ASP A 33 8.97 10.48 -17.17
CA ASP A 33 10.10 11.15 -17.82
C ASP A 33 11.47 10.64 -17.38
N VAL A 34 11.56 9.39 -16.93
CA VAL A 34 12.85 8.79 -16.57
C VAL A 34 13.75 8.64 -17.80
N GLN A 35 15.07 8.67 -17.57
CA GLN A 35 16.02 8.36 -18.62
C GLN A 35 16.00 6.85 -18.91
N THR A 36 16.00 6.49 -20.18
CA THR A 36 15.94 5.09 -20.64
C THR A 36 17.05 4.80 -21.65
N LEU A 37 17.66 3.62 -21.57
CA LEU A 37 18.66 3.16 -22.53
C LEU A 37 18.49 1.65 -22.75
N GLY A 38 18.27 1.23 -24.00
CA GLY A 38 18.26 -0.19 -24.35
C GLY A 38 17.28 -1.06 -23.55
N GLY A 39 16.09 -0.53 -23.23
CA GLY A 39 15.08 -1.24 -22.44
C GLY A 39 15.24 -1.11 -20.92
N ASP A 40 16.30 -0.46 -20.44
CA ASP A 40 16.50 -0.16 -19.02
C ASP A 40 16.00 1.24 -18.66
N CYS A 41 15.62 1.42 -17.40
CA CYS A 41 15.32 2.72 -16.79
C CYS A 41 16.46 3.14 -15.87
N TYR A 42 16.66 4.46 -15.76
CA TYR A 42 17.58 5.08 -14.81
C TYR A 42 16.79 5.90 -13.79
N LEU A 43 16.87 5.51 -12.52
CA LEU A 43 16.22 6.21 -11.42
C LEU A 43 17.13 6.24 -10.19
N PHE A 44 17.32 7.42 -9.59
CA PHE A 44 18.16 7.64 -8.40
C PHE A 44 19.56 6.99 -8.50
N GLY A 45 20.22 7.14 -9.65
CA GLY A 45 21.56 6.59 -9.89
C GLY A 45 21.61 5.07 -10.14
N ARG A 46 20.45 4.40 -10.26
CA ARG A 46 20.38 2.96 -10.55
C ARG A 46 19.83 2.72 -11.95
N ARG A 47 20.52 1.85 -12.70
CA ARG A 47 20.07 1.29 -13.98
C ARG A 47 19.47 -0.10 -13.73
N PHE A 48 18.28 -0.34 -14.25
CA PHE A 48 17.64 -1.66 -14.15
C PHE A 48 16.57 -1.84 -15.24
N SER A 49 16.35 -3.10 -15.63
CA SER A 49 15.21 -3.54 -16.44
C SER A 49 14.23 -4.35 -15.58
N GLY A 50 12.96 -4.34 -15.98
CA GLY A 50 11.91 -5.09 -15.29
C GLY A 50 11.70 -4.62 -13.85
N THR A 51 11.64 -5.56 -12.91
CA THR A 51 11.31 -5.30 -11.51
C THR A 51 12.53 -5.40 -10.60
N LEU A 52 12.79 -4.35 -9.84
CA LEU A 52 13.84 -4.26 -8.83
C LEU A 52 13.19 -4.20 -7.44
N ARG A 53 13.40 -5.24 -6.63
CA ARG A 53 12.99 -5.26 -5.21
C ARG A 53 14.08 -4.63 -4.35
N MET A 54 13.71 -3.66 -3.53
CA MET A 54 14.61 -3.12 -2.52
C MET A 54 14.60 -4.06 -1.31
N LYS A 55 15.76 -4.53 -0.86
CA LYS A 55 15.84 -5.48 0.26
C LYS A 55 15.69 -4.79 1.62
N ASP A 56 16.28 -3.60 1.75
CA ASP A 56 16.29 -2.84 3.01
C ASP A 56 15.12 -1.85 3.11
N ARG A 57 14.24 -1.83 2.10
CA ARG A 57 13.06 -0.99 2.05
C ARG A 57 11.88 -1.85 1.61
N CYS A 58 10.72 -1.67 2.23
CA CYS A 58 9.47 -2.27 1.78
C CYS A 58 8.98 -1.55 0.49
N GLU A 59 9.72 -1.77 -0.60
CA GLU A 59 9.61 -1.01 -1.84
C GLU A 59 10.01 -1.87 -3.05
N THR A 60 9.27 -1.74 -4.15
CA THR A 60 9.54 -2.41 -5.43
C THR A 60 9.41 -1.43 -6.57
N TRP A 61 10.39 -1.42 -7.47
CA TRP A 61 10.42 -0.55 -8.64
C TRP A 61 10.19 -1.39 -9.88
N THR A 62 9.33 -0.94 -10.78
CA THR A 62 9.11 -1.60 -12.08
C THR A 62 9.38 -0.61 -13.20
N CYS A 63 10.31 -0.96 -14.09
CA CYS A 63 10.68 -0.16 -15.24
C CYS A 63 9.77 -0.45 -16.43
N PHE A 64 9.19 0.60 -16.99
CA PHE A 64 8.47 0.59 -18.25
C PHE A 64 9.19 1.52 -19.24
N ALA A 65 10.30 1.04 -19.80
CA ALA A 65 11.18 1.86 -20.65
C ALA A 65 10.48 2.39 -21.91
N ALA A 66 9.53 1.64 -22.49
CA ALA A 66 8.78 2.06 -23.68
C ALA A 66 7.99 3.36 -23.48
N ILE A 67 7.53 3.62 -22.25
CA ILE A 67 6.77 4.82 -21.88
C ILE A 67 7.57 5.75 -20.96
N ARG A 68 8.87 5.47 -20.76
CA ARG A 68 9.77 6.26 -19.90
C ARG A 68 9.22 6.47 -18.48
N THR A 69 8.66 5.41 -17.89
CA THR A 69 8.06 5.45 -16.55
C THR A 69 8.68 4.38 -15.65
N VAL A 70 8.98 4.74 -14.40
CA VAL A 70 9.21 3.77 -13.32
C VAL A 70 8.04 3.82 -12.36
N VAL A 71 7.42 2.67 -12.11
CA VAL A 71 6.38 2.55 -11.09
C VAL A 71 7.00 2.07 -9.79
N VAL A 72 6.88 2.89 -8.75
CA VAL A 72 7.34 2.58 -7.39
C VAL A 72 6.15 2.15 -6.55
N VAL A 73 6.21 0.92 -6.03
CA VAL A 73 5.23 0.39 -5.08
C VAL A 73 5.88 0.35 -3.71
N ARG A 74 5.31 1.06 -2.72
CA ARG A 74 5.83 1.12 -1.35
C ARG A 74 4.71 1.31 -0.34
N CYS A 75 5.00 1.23 0.95
CA CYS A 75 4.00 1.57 1.96
C CYS A 75 3.61 3.04 1.89
N ALA A 76 2.31 3.31 2.00
CA ALA A 76 1.79 4.65 2.09
C ALA A 76 2.01 5.24 3.47
N LYS A 77 1.80 6.56 3.59
CA LYS A 77 1.74 7.20 4.91
C LYS A 77 0.61 6.54 5.71
N LEU A 78 0.88 6.19 6.96
CA LEU A 78 -0.14 5.63 7.84
C LEU A 78 -1.25 6.67 8.07
N PRO A 79 -2.53 6.27 7.97
CA PRO A 79 -3.63 7.09 8.46
C PRO A 79 -3.48 7.36 9.96
N GLU A 80 -4.15 8.40 10.45
CA GLU A 80 -4.15 8.69 11.88
C GLU A 80 -4.73 7.52 12.68
N ASN A 81 -4.18 7.29 13.88
CA ASN A 81 -4.56 6.19 14.77
C ASN A 81 -4.31 4.78 14.19
N CYS A 82 -3.40 4.66 13.23
CA CYS A 82 -2.94 3.39 12.66
C CYS A 82 -1.44 3.20 12.87
N TYR A 83 -1.01 1.93 12.96
CA TYR A 83 0.39 1.55 13.10
C TYR A 83 0.76 0.37 12.19
N SER A 84 2.03 0.32 11.80
CA SER A 84 2.56 -0.80 11.01
C SER A 84 2.73 -2.03 11.89
N ILE A 85 2.27 -3.17 11.39
CA ILE A 85 2.49 -4.50 11.97
C ILE A 85 3.32 -5.40 11.04
N GLY A 86 3.64 -4.92 9.83
CA GLY A 86 4.56 -5.58 8.90
C GLY A 86 6.02 -5.20 9.18
N TYR A 87 6.95 -6.10 8.85
CA TYR A 87 8.39 -5.86 8.98
C TYR A 87 9.02 -5.52 7.63
N HIS A 88 10.06 -4.68 7.61
CA HIS A 88 10.68 -4.21 6.37
C HIS A 88 11.33 -5.32 5.51
N TRP A 89 11.68 -6.46 6.12
CA TRP A 89 12.21 -7.63 5.41
C TRP A 89 11.12 -8.52 4.81
N ASP A 90 9.86 -8.35 5.22
CA ASP A 90 8.75 -9.10 4.64
C ASP A 90 8.56 -8.73 3.16
N PRO A 91 8.06 -9.65 2.32
CA PRO A 91 7.72 -9.31 0.94
C PRO A 91 6.56 -8.31 0.90
N LEU A 92 6.59 -7.40 -0.07
CA LEU A 92 5.40 -6.64 -0.44
C LEU A 92 4.27 -7.61 -0.86
N PRO A 93 3.01 -7.36 -0.46
CA PRO A 93 2.53 -6.21 0.32
C PRO A 93 2.62 -6.38 1.85
N LYS A 94 3.02 -7.56 2.37
CA LYS A 94 2.99 -7.90 3.80
C LYS A 94 3.78 -6.93 4.68
N CYS A 95 4.90 -6.41 4.19
CA CYS A 95 5.68 -5.41 4.92
C CYS A 95 4.94 -4.08 5.12
N CYS A 96 3.80 -3.86 4.46
CA CYS A 96 2.89 -2.72 4.65
C CYS A 96 1.62 -3.06 5.45
N ASN A 97 1.57 -4.23 6.10
CA ASN A 97 0.45 -4.57 6.96
C ASN A 97 0.26 -3.48 8.03
N THR A 98 -0.95 -2.96 8.10
CA THR A 98 -1.35 -1.87 8.97
C THR A 98 -2.51 -2.30 9.82
N MET A 99 -2.50 -1.87 11.07
CA MET A 99 -3.57 -2.07 12.03
C MET A 99 -4.02 -0.72 12.57
N CYS A 100 -5.34 -0.50 12.69
CA CYS A 100 -5.90 0.71 13.26
C CYS A 100 -6.71 0.42 14.52
N ASP A 101 -6.64 1.33 15.50
CA ASP A 101 -7.39 1.19 16.76
C ASP A 101 -8.89 1.44 16.52
N PRO A 102 -9.77 0.43 16.72
CA PRO A 102 -11.21 0.59 16.52
C PRO A 102 -11.84 1.69 17.36
N ASN A 103 -11.28 2.03 18.52
CA ASN A 103 -11.87 3.04 19.41
C ASN A 103 -11.87 4.45 18.81
N LYS A 104 -11.11 4.65 17.73
CA LYS A 104 -11.02 5.92 16.99
C LYS A 104 -11.85 5.94 15.70
N TYR A 105 -12.43 4.80 15.32
CA TYR A 105 -13.28 4.66 14.15
C TYR A 105 -14.70 4.35 14.62
N VAL A 106 -15.55 5.39 14.71
CA VAL A 106 -16.96 5.20 15.08
C VAL A 106 -17.65 4.45 13.94
N THR A 107 -18.24 3.30 14.27
CA THR A 107 -19.16 2.61 13.35
C THR A 107 -20.45 3.42 13.30
N ASP A 108 -20.68 4.11 12.18
CA ASP A 108 -21.99 4.70 11.90
C ASP A 108 -22.99 3.54 11.77
N THR A 109 -23.83 3.40 12.78
CA THR A 109 -24.87 2.36 12.86
C THR A 109 -26.09 2.68 11.98
N GLY A 110 -26.00 3.62 11.04
CA GLY A 110 -27.08 3.96 10.11
C GLY A 110 -26.69 4.05 8.63
N THR A 111 -25.43 4.39 8.31
CA THR A 111 -24.97 4.49 6.91
C THR A 111 -23.61 3.83 6.72
N ARG A 112 -23.42 3.11 5.61
CA ARG A 112 -22.24 2.28 5.27
C ARG A 112 -20.94 3.08 5.02
N ASN A 113 -20.70 4.17 5.74
CA ASN A 113 -19.52 5.01 5.60
C ASN A 113 -18.76 5.05 6.93
N VAL A 114 -17.48 4.67 6.91
CA VAL A 114 -16.58 4.86 8.04
C VAL A 114 -16.23 6.35 8.10
N LEU A 115 -16.68 7.05 9.14
CA LEU A 115 -16.33 8.45 9.38
C LEU A 115 -15.13 8.50 10.35
N LEU A 116 -14.06 9.16 9.92
CA LEU A 116 -12.94 9.54 10.77
C LEU A 116 -13.45 10.54 11.82
N SER A 117 -13.36 10.20 13.11
CA SER A 117 -13.59 11.18 14.18
C SER A 117 -12.34 12.04 14.33
N THR A 118 -12.47 13.33 14.02
CA THR A 118 -11.52 14.38 14.42
C THR A 118 -11.49 14.55 15.92
#